data_AF-A0A955YPW8-F1
#
_entry.id   AF-A0A955YPW8-F1
#
_cell.length_a   1.000
_cell.length_b   1.000
_cell.length_c   1.000
_cell.angle_alpha   90.00
_cell.angle_beta   90.00
_cell.angle_gamma   90.00
#
_symmetry.space_group_name_H-M   'P 1'
#
loop_
_entity.id
_entity.type
_entity.pdbx_description
1 polymer ?
#
loop_
_entity_poly.entity_id
_entity_poly.type
_entity_poly.pdbx_seq_one_letter_code
_entity_poly.pdbx_strand_id
1 'polypeptide(L)'
;MGDGASHLVRRPACADDDSTDVLGIALSDDAALATLELASGRSVQLRAGQLAQSQNGHDGSAIPALDGTQLGARLRELRLLAGLTQAELARRTGIHRPNIARVEAGRHTPSLETLSRLATAIGVSTTTVFSSD
;
A
#
# COMPACT_ATOMS: atom_id res chain seq x y z
N MET A 1 3.99 -0.85 37.67
CA MET A 1 4.86 -0.04 36.79
C MET A 1 4.78 -0.68 35.41
N GLY A 2 3.98 -0.11 34.51
CA GLY A 2 3.89 -0.57 33.12
C GLY A 2 4.74 0.35 32.25
N ASP A 3 5.66 -0.24 31.50
CA ASP A 3 6.51 0.33 30.47
C ASP A 3 5.64 0.75 29.27
N GLY A 4 4.95 1.88 29.40
CA GLY A 4 4.09 2.46 28.36
C GLY A 4 4.86 2.81 27.08
N ALA A 5 5.17 1.81 26.27
CA ALA A 5 5.75 1.98 24.95
C ALA A 5 4.70 2.62 24.03
N SER A 6 4.77 3.93 23.89
CA SER A 6 3.95 4.69 22.95
C SER A 6 4.63 4.66 21.58
N HIS A 7 4.03 4.00 20.59
CA HIS A 7 4.55 3.96 19.22
C HIS A 7 3.80 4.97 18.35
N LEU A 8 4.50 5.95 17.79
CA LEU A 8 3.90 6.96 16.92
C LEU A 8 3.78 6.41 15.48
N VAL A 9 2.59 5.92 15.13
CA VAL A 9 2.28 5.50 13.76
C VAL A 9 1.88 6.74 12.95
N ARG A 10 2.54 7.00 11.81
CA ARG A 10 2.07 8.03 10.88
C ARG A 10 0.74 7.58 10.27
N ARG A 11 -0.34 8.31 10.57
CA ARG A 11 -1.63 8.14 9.92
C ARG A 11 -1.50 8.47 8.42
N PRO A 12 -1.86 7.58 7.49
CA PRO A 12 -2.17 8.01 6.13
C PRO A 12 -3.44 8.86 6.19
N ALA A 13 -3.39 10.06 5.62
CA ALA A 13 -4.57 10.92 5.51
C ALA A 13 -5.60 10.22 4.61
N CYS A 14 -6.62 9.62 5.22
CA CYS A 14 -7.80 9.20 4.48
C CYS A 14 -8.47 10.46 3.92
N ALA A 15 -9.06 10.41 2.73
CA ALA A 15 -9.74 11.57 2.14
C ALA A 15 -10.92 12.07 2.99
N ASP A 16 -11.39 11.29 3.96
CA ASP A 16 -12.44 11.65 4.94
C ASP A 16 -11.87 12.08 6.31
N ASP A 17 -10.55 11.96 6.54
CA ASP A 17 -9.89 12.40 7.77
C ASP A 17 -9.58 13.90 7.69
N ASP A 18 -10.50 14.73 8.18
CA ASP A 18 -10.37 16.20 8.20
C ASP A 18 -9.31 16.71 9.20
N SER A 19 -8.44 15.81 9.71
CA SER A 19 -7.34 16.09 10.65
C SER A 19 -7.75 16.89 11.90
N THR A 20 -9.03 16.87 12.25
CA THR A 20 -9.57 17.69 13.32
C THR A 20 -9.40 17.03 14.68
N ASP A 21 -9.01 17.81 15.70
CA ASP A 21 -8.86 17.33 17.06
C ASP A 21 -10.19 16.86 17.68
N VAL A 22 -10.11 15.82 18.52
CA VAL A 22 -11.24 15.36 19.35
C VAL A 22 -11.31 16.26 20.58
N LEU A 23 -12.44 16.95 20.75
CA LEU A 23 -12.66 17.84 21.90
C LEU A 23 -13.22 17.09 23.11
N GLY A 24 -13.97 16.02 22.89
CA GLY A 24 -14.62 15.28 23.97
C GLY A 24 -15.04 13.88 23.55
N ILE A 25 -15.06 12.98 24.55
CA ILE A 25 -15.55 11.61 24.42
C ILE A 25 -16.58 11.38 25.51
N ALA A 26 -17.81 11.06 25.12
CA ALA A 26 -18.90 10.71 26.03
C ALA A 26 -19.32 9.25 25.79
N LEU A 27 -19.43 8.46 26.85
CA LEU A 27 -19.96 7.10 26.80
C LEU A 27 -21.41 7.09 27.27
N SER A 28 -22.24 6.30 26.59
CA SER A 28 -23.58 5.96 27.08
C SER A 28 -23.49 5.10 28.35
N ASP A 29 -24.51 5.17 29.20
CA ASP A 29 -24.59 4.48 30.49
C ASP A 29 -24.40 2.96 30.38
N ASP A 30 -24.94 2.37 29.30
CA ASP A 30 -24.81 0.94 29.01
C ASP A 30 -23.48 0.57 28.32
N ALA A 31 -22.56 1.54 28.19
CA ALA A 31 -21.27 1.42 27.47
C ALA A 31 -21.37 0.95 26.00
N ALA A 32 -22.59 0.85 25.45
CA ALA A 32 -22.84 0.35 24.10
C ALA A 32 -22.51 1.37 22.99
N LEU A 33 -22.45 2.66 23.32
CA LEU A 33 -22.24 3.77 22.38
C LEU A 33 -21.26 4.79 22.97
N ALA A 34 -20.23 5.16 22.21
CA ALA A 34 -19.37 6.30 22.50
C ALA A 34 -19.61 7.39 21.45
N THR A 35 -19.79 8.63 21.88
CA THR A 35 -19.92 9.80 21.01
C THR A 35 -18.65 10.63 21.12
N LEU A 36 -18.03 10.92 19.97
CA LEU A 36 -16.87 11.80 19.86
C LEU A 36 -17.35 13.14 19.30
N GLU A 37 -17.02 14.22 20.00
CA GLU A 37 -17.20 15.58 19.49
C GLU A 37 -15.89 16.07 18.89
N LEU A 38 -15.92 16.38 17.59
CA LEU A 38 -14.77 16.88 16.86
C LEU A 38 -14.77 18.41 16.87
N ALA A 39 -13.59 19.04 16.82
CA ALA A 39 -13.48 20.50 16.78
C ALA A 39 -14.11 21.14 15.52
N SER A 40 -14.47 20.33 14.52
CA SER A 40 -15.21 20.73 13.32
C SER A 40 -16.71 20.86 13.57
N GLY A 41 -17.19 20.58 14.79
CA GLY A 41 -18.60 20.57 15.16
C GLY A 41 -19.35 19.30 14.72
N ARG A 42 -18.65 18.31 14.15
CA ARG A 42 -19.21 17.01 13.77
C ARG A 42 -19.16 16.06 14.98
N SER A 43 -20.20 15.26 15.13
CA SER A 43 -20.25 14.20 16.15
C SER A 43 -20.19 12.82 15.49
N VAL A 44 -19.29 11.95 15.97
CA VAL A 44 -19.14 10.57 15.49
C VAL A 44 -19.60 9.61 16.56
N GLN A 45 -20.47 8.66 16.22
CA GLN A 45 -20.98 7.63 17.14
C GLN A 45 -20.33 6.27 16.87
N LEU A 46 -19.68 5.70 17.88
CA LEU A 46 -19.04 4.39 17.85
C LEU A 46 -19.82 3.40 18.72
N ARG A 47 -20.32 2.30 18.14
CA ARG A 47 -20.98 1.24 18.91
C ARG A 47 -19.98 0.16 19.33
N ALA A 48 -20.01 -0.24 20.60
CA ALA A 48 -19.12 -1.26 21.16
C ALA A 48 -19.21 -2.61 20.40
N GLY A 49 -20.42 -2.99 19.94
CA GLY A 49 -20.62 -4.21 19.13
C GLY A 49 -20.17 -4.09 17.66
N GLN A 50 -19.86 -2.87 17.20
CA GLN A 50 -19.43 -2.60 15.83
C GLN A 50 -17.90 -2.58 15.71
N LEU A 51 -17.18 -2.36 16.82
CA LEU A 51 -15.72 -2.51 16.89
C LEU A 51 -15.27 -3.97 16.75
N ALA A 52 -16.10 -4.94 17.14
CA ALA A 52 -15.83 -6.36 16.91
C ALA A 52 -15.96 -6.78 15.42
N GLN A 53 -16.69 -5.99 14.62
CA GLN A 53 -16.92 -6.27 13.19
C GLN A 53 -16.23 -5.26 12.26
N SER A 54 -15.49 -4.30 12.81
CA SER A 54 -14.63 -3.39 12.06
C SER A 54 -13.19 -3.90 12.01
N GLN A 55 -13.02 -5.20 11.70
CA GLN A 55 -11.75 -5.75 11.22
C GLN A 55 -11.70 -5.89 9.69
N ASN A 56 -12.59 -5.21 8.95
CA ASN A 56 -12.47 -5.04 7.49
C ASN A 56 -12.45 -3.55 7.14
N GLY A 57 -11.54 -2.80 7.75
CA GLY A 57 -11.49 -1.35 7.61
C GLY A 57 -10.16 -0.73 8.03
N HIS A 58 -9.05 -1.41 7.78
CA HIS A 58 -7.79 -0.79 7.40
C HIS A 58 -7.17 -1.73 6.38
N ASP A 59 -6.97 -1.21 5.18
CA ASP A 59 -6.12 -1.75 4.14
C ASP A 59 -4.68 -1.80 4.66
N GLY A 60 -4.46 -2.65 5.65
CA GLY A 60 -3.21 -3.33 5.78
C GLY A 60 -3.11 -4.12 4.50
N SER A 61 -2.46 -3.52 3.49
CA SER A 61 -1.75 -4.28 2.48
C SER A 61 -1.04 -5.36 3.26
N ALA A 62 -1.68 -6.55 3.32
CA ALA A 62 -0.97 -7.78 3.23
C ALA A 62 0.03 -7.43 2.15
N ILE A 63 1.31 -7.32 2.50
CA ILE A 63 2.33 -7.42 1.47
C ILE A 63 1.92 -8.74 0.86
N PRO A 64 1.22 -8.76 -0.31
CA PRO A 64 0.94 -10.03 -0.91
C PRO A 64 2.34 -10.59 -1.04
N ALA A 65 2.60 -11.82 -0.63
CA ALA A 65 3.87 -12.41 -0.98
C ALA A 65 3.94 -12.24 -2.50
N LEU A 66 4.73 -11.27 -2.98
CA LEU A 66 4.69 -10.81 -4.34
C LEU A 66 5.35 -11.93 -5.09
N ASP A 67 4.55 -12.91 -5.47
CA ASP A 67 5.01 -14.07 -6.19
C ASP A 67 5.71 -13.52 -7.43
N GLY A 68 6.94 -13.97 -7.69
CA GLY A 68 7.76 -13.43 -8.78
C GLY A 68 7.02 -13.43 -10.13
N THR A 69 6.02 -14.30 -10.29
CA THR A 69 5.05 -14.33 -11.39
C THR A 69 4.17 -13.08 -11.50
N GLN A 70 3.54 -12.63 -10.42
CA GLN A 70 2.71 -11.43 -10.43
C GLN A 70 3.56 -10.18 -10.70
N LEU A 71 4.72 -10.11 -10.05
CA LEU A 71 5.68 -9.03 -10.26
C LEU A 71 6.17 -8.97 -11.71
N GLY A 72 6.51 -10.12 -12.29
CA GLY A 72 6.93 -10.24 -13.68
C GLY A 72 5.84 -9.81 -14.67
N ALA A 73 4.60 -10.25 -14.45
CA ALA A 73 3.46 -9.89 -15.27
C ALA A 73 3.20 -8.37 -15.23
N ARG A 74 3.25 -7.77 -14.05
CA ARG A 74 3.10 -6.31 -13.88
C ARG A 74 4.21 -5.53 -14.58
N LEU A 75 5.45 -5.98 -14.46
CA LEU A 75 6.57 -5.34 -15.14
C LEU A 75 6.40 -5.39 -16.67
N ARG A 76 5.91 -6.52 -17.20
CA ARG A 76 5.59 -6.67 -18.62
C ARG A 76 4.51 -5.69 -19.06
N GLU A 77 3.45 -5.56 -18.28
CA GLU A 77 2.35 -4.63 -18.57
C GLU A 77 2.86 -3.18 -18.61
N LEU A 78 3.57 -2.74 -17.57
CA LEU A 78 4.14 -1.39 -17.49
C LEU A 78 5.11 -1.12 -18.66
N ARG A 79 5.92 -2.11 -19.06
CA ARG A 79 6.78 -2.01 -20.25
C ARG A 79 5.95 -1.77 -21.52
N LEU A 80 4.85 -2.50 -21.70
CA LEU A 80 3.98 -2.37 -22.87
C LEU A 80 3.25 -1.02 -22.88
N LEU A 81 2.79 -0.54 -21.72
CA LEU A 81 2.19 0.80 -21.57
C LEU A 81 3.18 1.92 -21.91
N ALA A 82 4.46 1.74 -21.58
CA ALA A 82 5.54 2.66 -21.98
C ALA A 82 5.95 2.53 -23.46
N GLY A 83 5.33 1.64 -24.24
CA GLY A 83 5.64 1.42 -25.66
C GLY A 83 7.01 0.80 -25.91
N LEU A 84 7.62 0.18 -24.90
CA LEU A 84 8.98 -0.36 -24.99
C LEU A 84 8.98 -1.83 -25.40
N THR A 85 9.92 -2.21 -26.27
CA THR A 85 10.22 -3.63 -26.52
C THR A 85 11.15 -4.18 -25.45
N GLN A 86 11.22 -5.50 -25.28
CA GLN A 86 12.21 -6.10 -24.36
C GLN A 86 13.66 -5.77 -24.77
N ALA A 87 13.92 -5.64 -26.08
CA ALA A 87 15.22 -5.23 -26.60
C ALA A 87 15.52 -3.77 -26.24
N GLU A 88 14.53 -2.90 -26.31
CA GLU A 88 14.69 -1.50 -25.92
C GLU A 88 14.92 -1.35 -24.42
N LEU A 89 14.14 -2.08 -23.61
CA LEU A 89 14.34 -2.11 -22.16
C LEU A 89 15.72 -2.67 -21.80
N ALA A 90 16.21 -3.68 -22.52
CA ALA A 90 17.57 -4.20 -22.36
C ALA A 90 18.63 -3.13 -22.64
N ARG A 91 18.49 -2.35 -23.72
CA ARG A 91 19.41 -1.24 -24.04
C ARG A 91 19.42 -0.18 -22.94
N ARG A 92 18.25 0.21 -22.44
CA ARG A 92 18.13 1.25 -21.40
C ARG A 92 18.66 0.82 -20.04
N THR A 93 18.45 -0.45 -19.69
CA THR A 93 18.84 -0.96 -18.36
C THR A 93 20.24 -1.54 -18.32
N GLY A 94 20.81 -1.92 -19.47
CA GLY A 94 22.02 -2.75 -19.54
C GLY A 94 21.78 -4.20 -19.12
N ILE A 95 20.53 -4.62 -18.91
CA ILE A 95 20.19 -6.00 -18.56
C ILE A 95 19.97 -6.80 -19.84
N HIS A 96 20.55 -7.99 -19.91
CA HIS A 96 20.43 -8.84 -21.10
C HIS A 96 18.96 -9.22 -21.38
N ARG A 97 18.52 -9.10 -22.64
CA ARG A 97 17.12 -9.33 -23.07
C ARG A 97 16.51 -10.67 -22.58
N PRO A 98 17.22 -11.83 -22.66
CA PRO A 98 16.76 -13.08 -22.06
C PRO A 98 16.49 -13.01 -20.56
N ASN A 99 17.23 -12.19 -19.81
CA ASN A 99 17.02 -12.03 -18.37
C ASN A 99 15.72 -11.27 -18.11
N ILE A 100 15.48 -10.20 -18.85
CA ILE A 100 14.21 -9.45 -18.82
C ILE A 100 13.03 -10.38 -19.16
N ALA A 101 13.17 -11.20 -20.20
CA ALA A 101 12.12 -12.16 -20.57
C ALA A 101 11.83 -13.20 -19.47
N ARG A 102 12.85 -13.66 -18.74
CA ARG A 102 12.68 -14.59 -17.61
C ARG A 102 12.00 -13.94 -16.42
N VAL A 103 12.35 -12.68 -16.12
CA VAL A 103 11.70 -11.87 -15.08
C VAL A 103 10.25 -11.62 -15.44
N GLU A 104 9.94 -11.15 -16.65
CA GLU A 104 8.57 -10.90 -17.12
C GLU A 104 7.70 -12.16 -17.14
N ALA A 105 8.31 -13.34 -17.30
CA ALA A 105 7.62 -14.63 -17.29
C ALA A 105 7.45 -15.22 -15.88
N GLY A 106 7.91 -14.55 -14.82
CA GLY A 106 7.81 -15.06 -13.45
C GLY A 106 8.77 -16.20 -13.10
N ARG A 107 9.65 -16.59 -14.05
CA ARG A 107 10.57 -17.73 -13.85
C ARG A 107 11.78 -17.37 -13.00
N HIS A 108 11.97 -16.09 -12.72
CA HIS A 108 13.07 -15.58 -11.91
C HIS A 108 12.60 -14.35 -11.13
N THR A 109 12.75 -14.38 -9.82
CA THR A 109 12.53 -13.21 -8.96
C THR A 109 13.72 -12.26 -9.11
N PRO A 110 13.53 -11.07 -9.71
CA PRO A 110 14.62 -10.10 -9.83
C PRO A 110 15.03 -9.61 -8.44
N SER A 111 16.31 -9.28 -8.27
CA SER A 111 16.76 -8.53 -7.09
C SER A 111 16.09 -7.16 -7.03
N LEU A 112 16.02 -6.55 -5.85
CA LEU A 112 15.50 -5.19 -5.68
C LEU A 112 16.25 -4.17 -6.55
N GLU A 113 17.56 -4.34 -6.72
CA GLU A 113 18.37 -3.50 -7.61
C GLU A 113 17.95 -3.65 -9.07
N THR A 114 17.79 -4.90 -9.54
CA THR A 114 17.36 -5.20 -10.91
C THR A 114 15.96 -4.63 -11.18
N LEU A 115 15.05 -4.80 -10.22
CA LEU A 115 13.70 -4.27 -10.30
C LEU A 115 13.70 -2.74 -10.36
N SER A 116 14.51 -2.09 -9.52
CA SER A 116 14.66 -0.63 -9.51
C SER A 116 15.13 -0.10 -10.86
N ARG A 117 16.17 -0.72 -11.44
CA ARG A 117 16.68 -0.36 -12.76
C ARG A 117 15.63 -0.52 -13.86
N LEU A 118 14.84 -1.59 -13.81
CA LEU A 118 13.76 -1.85 -14.76
C LEU A 118 12.65 -0.80 -14.63
N ALA A 119 12.20 -0.51 -13.40
CA ALA A 119 11.19 0.50 -13.12
C ALA A 119 11.64 1.89 -13.61
N THR A 120 12.86 2.32 -13.28
CA THR A 120 13.44 3.59 -13.75
C THR A 120 13.52 3.67 -15.26
N ALA A 121 13.92 2.60 -15.96
CA ALA A 121 14.02 2.59 -17.41
C ALA A 121 12.66 2.61 -18.14
N ILE A 122 11.60 2.11 -17.47
CA ILE A 122 10.21 2.19 -17.92
C ILE A 122 9.63 3.59 -17.61
N GLY A 123 10.18 4.30 -16.62
CA GLY A 123 9.71 5.63 -16.20
C GLY A 123 8.66 5.59 -15.10
N VAL A 124 8.65 4.53 -14.29
CA VAL A 124 7.69 4.32 -13.19
C VAL A 124 8.40 4.17 -11.85
N SER A 125 7.70 4.48 -10.77
CA SER A 125 8.20 4.25 -9.41
C SER A 125 8.20 2.76 -9.08
N THR A 126 9.16 2.30 -8.27
CA THR A 126 9.21 0.91 -7.78
C THR A 126 7.94 0.53 -7.03
N THR A 127 7.32 1.47 -6.29
CA THR A 127 6.03 1.27 -5.62
C THR A 127 4.90 0.90 -6.59
N THR A 128 4.89 1.47 -7.80
CA THR A 128 3.89 1.16 -8.83
C THR A 128 4.00 -0.27 -9.36
N VAL A 129 5.21 -0.84 -9.31
CA VAL A 129 5.46 -2.23 -9.70
C VAL A 129 4.95 -3.21 -8.61
N PHE A 130 4.90 -2.77 -7.35
CA PHE A 130 4.46 -3.57 -6.21
C PHE A 130 2.97 -3.44 -5.87
N SER A 131 2.30 -2.39 -6.35
CA SER A 131 0.86 -2.23 -6.17
C SER A 131 0.11 -3.17 -7.11
N SER A 132 -0.38 -4.30 -6.58
CA SER A 132 -1.51 -5.01 -7.17
C SER A 132 -2.78 -4.29 -6.74
N ASP A 133 -3.58 -3.84 -7.70
CA ASP A 133 -4.96 -3.38 -7.48
C ASP A 133 -5.87 -4.61 -7.25
#